data_AF-A0A915YGP9-F1
#
_entry.id   AF-A0A915YGP9-F1
#
_cell.length_a   1.000
_cell.length_b   1.000
_cell.length_c   1.000
_cell.angle_alpha   90.00
_cell.angle_beta   90.00
_cell.angle_gamma   90.00
#
_symmetry.space_group_name_H-M   'P 1'
#
loop_
_entity.id
_entity.type
_entity.pdbx_description
1 polymer ?
#
loop_
_entity_poly.entity_id
_entity_poly.type
_entity_poly.pdbx_seq_one_letter_code
_entity_poly.pdbx_strand_id
1 'polypeptide(L)'
;MNSLIFILLFSFCSCQAHQTTSKNNDLNTDMTHSKSDTIIKKLVEDEYGDFFNYAIQDQIIKDVWAEAGGVAPLKAIVIDEKAPTKARLLACEVLMKNEFTFLRDEEVKIDRVAAIYTNALVNNTTGMANSWGFLYEHRDEGPIGIMLVMLGEEAIPELVKLLDNETIHKYHGSKEATVGNGYQFRVKDFAAYYICRIKNIEAVYHETHAARDTEIEKLKVFLEKDKN
;
A
#
# COMPACT_ATOMS: atom_id res chain seq x y z
N MET A 1 -35.16 -27.13 -71.99
CA MET A 1 -34.14 -27.74 -71.13
C MET A 1 -34.35 -27.24 -69.71
N ASN A 2 -34.53 -28.17 -68.80
CA ASN A 2 -34.86 -27.98 -67.38
C ASN A 2 -33.68 -27.38 -66.60
N SER A 3 -33.97 -26.50 -65.64
CA SER A 3 -33.33 -26.42 -64.30
C SER A 3 -33.94 -25.21 -63.55
N LEU A 4 -34.98 -25.43 -62.76
CA LEU A 4 -34.97 -25.73 -61.32
C LEU A 4 -34.46 -24.56 -60.44
N ILE A 5 -35.46 -23.83 -59.95
CA ILE A 5 -35.45 -22.89 -58.83
C ILE A 5 -35.15 -23.67 -57.55
N PHE A 6 -34.17 -23.21 -56.77
CA PHE A 6 -33.97 -23.63 -55.38
C PHE A 6 -34.23 -22.42 -54.47
N ILE A 7 -35.42 -22.40 -53.85
CA ILE A 7 -35.77 -21.54 -52.73
C ILE A 7 -35.44 -22.32 -51.46
N LEU A 8 -34.45 -21.85 -50.70
CA LEU A 8 -34.15 -22.37 -49.36
C LEU A 8 -35.03 -21.64 -48.33
N LEU A 9 -36.08 -22.33 -47.88
CA LEU A 9 -36.84 -22.02 -46.67
C LEU A 9 -36.02 -22.46 -45.45
N PHE A 10 -35.50 -21.51 -44.67
CA PHE A 10 -34.98 -21.81 -43.33
C PHE A 10 -36.11 -21.65 -42.31
N SER A 11 -36.49 -22.79 -41.75
CA SER A 11 -37.44 -22.94 -40.65
C SER A 11 -36.84 -22.41 -39.35
N PHE A 12 -37.69 -21.74 -38.57
CA PHE A 12 -37.42 -21.26 -37.23
C PHE A 12 -36.97 -22.38 -36.28
N CYS A 13 -35.97 -22.09 -35.45
CA CYS A 13 -35.85 -22.70 -34.14
C CYS A 13 -35.51 -21.58 -33.14
N SER A 14 -36.54 -21.13 -32.42
CA SER A 14 -36.39 -20.18 -31.32
C SER A 14 -35.80 -20.93 -30.13
N CYS A 15 -34.49 -20.86 -29.93
CA CYS A 15 -33.90 -21.18 -28.64
C CYS A 15 -34.17 -20.00 -27.70
N GLN A 16 -35.19 -20.13 -26.85
CA GLN A 16 -35.24 -19.37 -25.60
C GLN A 16 -34.01 -19.76 -24.78
N ALA A 17 -33.01 -18.88 -24.74
CA ALA A 17 -31.96 -18.96 -23.74
C ALA A 17 -32.63 -18.75 -22.38
N HIS A 18 -32.70 -19.81 -21.58
CA HIS A 18 -32.97 -19.69 -20.16
C HIS A 18 -31.92 -18.75 -19.56
N GLN A 19 -32.38 -17.59 -19.07
CA GLN A 19 -31.64 -16.81 -18.10
C GLN A 19 -31.48 -17.67 -16.85
N THR A 20 -30.35 -18.37 -16.73
CA THR A 20 -29.87 -18.85 -15.44
C THR A 20 -29.51 -17.64 -14.61
N THR A 21 -30.43 -17.30 -13.73
CA THR A 21 -30.35 -16.26 -12.71
C THR A 21 -29.03 -16.30 -11.95
N SER A 22 -28.35 -15.16 -11.97
CA SER A 22 -27.43 -14.65 -10.96
C SER A 22 -27.91 -14.99 -9.54
N LYS A 23 -27.38 -16.05 -8.94
CA LYS A 23 -27.49 -16.34 -7.50
C LYS A 23 -26.17 -16.76 -6.85
N ASN A 24 -25.15 -17.11 -7.64
CA ASN A 24 -23.85 -17.55 -7.13
C ASN A 24 -22.89 -16.38 -6.83
N ASN A 25 -23.12 -15.20 -7.43
CA ASN A 25 -22.25 -14.05 -7.16
C ASN A 25 -22.57 -13.39 -5.81
N ASP A 26 -23.86 -13.26 -5.46
CA ASP A 26 -24.27 -12.55 -4.24
C ASP A 26 -23.80 -13.25 -2.95
N LEU A 27 -23.81 -14.59 -2.91
CA LEU A 27 -23.36 -15.37 -1.74
C LEU A 27 -21.84 -15.29 -1.52
N ASN A 28 -21.05 -15.24 -2.60
CA ASN A 28 -19.60 -15.14 -2.50
C ASN A 28 -19.14 -13.73 -2.09
N THR A 29 -19.86 -12.71 -2.53
CA THR A 29 -19.59 -11.32 -2.13
C THR A 29 -19.90 -11.10 -0.65
N ASP A 30 -21.03 -11.61 -0.15
CA ASP A 30 -21.44 -11.48 1.25
C ASP A 30 -20.47 -12.19 2.23
N MET A 31 -20.05 -13.42 1.88
CA MET A 31 -19.05 -14.14 2.68
C MET A 31 -17.68 -13.45 2.69
N THR A 32 -17.27 -12.86 1.56
CA THR A 32 -16.01 -12.11 1.50
C THR A 32 -16.07 -10.87 2.39
N HIS A 33 -17.18 -10.13 2.34
CA HIS A 33 -17.39 -8.93 3.16
C HIS A 33 -17.39 -9.24 4.66
N SER A 34 -18.20 -10.21 5.09
CA SER A 34 -18.26 -10.61 6.51
C SER A 34 -16.90 -11.09 7.06
N LYS A 35 -16.12 -11.75 6.20
CA LYS A 35 -14.77 -12.20 6.55
C LYS A 35 -13.79 -11.04 6.65
N SER A 36 -13.82 -10.11 5.70
CA SER A 36 -13.01 -8.89 5.73
C SER A 36 -13.33 -8.04 6.97
N ASP A 37 -14.59 -7.88 7.35
CA ASP A 37 -14.98 -7.13 8.56
C ASP A 37 -14.37 -7.74 9.84
N THR A 38 -14.38 -9.07 9.93
CA THR A 38 -13.78 -9.79 11.06
C THR A 38 -12.26 -9.56 11.11
N ILE A 39 -11.58 -9.69 9.97
CA ILE A 39 -10.12 -9.47 9.88
C ILE A 39 -9.77 -8.02 10.19
N ILE A 40 -10.52 -7.04 9.66
CA ILE A 40 -10.31 -5.62 9.93
C ILE A 40 -10.32 -5.36 11.43
N LYS A 41 -11.33 -5.86 12.14
CA LYS A 41 -11.43 -5.69 13.59
C LYS A 41 -10.19 -6.21 14.30
N LYS A 42 -9.80 -7.46 14.00
CA LYS A 42 -8.66 -8.13 14.64
C LYS A 42 -7.32 -7.45 14.34
N LEU A 43 -7.14 -6.94 13.11
CA LEU A 43 -5.95 -6.17 12.70
C LEU A 43 -5.86 -4.83 13.44
N VAL A 44 -6.99 -4.16 13.66
CA VAL A 44 -7.01 -2.86 14.35
C VAL A 44 -6.77 -3.03 15.85
N GLU A 45 -7.40 -4.05 16.45
CA GLU A 45 -7.35 -4.35 17.89
C GLU A 45 -6.10 -5.14 18.33
N ASP A 46 -5.14 -5.37 17.42
CA ASP A 46 -3.89 -6.11 17.66
C ASP A 46 -4.12 -7.55 18.18
N GLU A 47 -5.22 -8.19 17.78
CA GLU A 47 -5.55 -9.56 18.24
C GLU A 47 -4.55 -10.61 17.73
N TYR A 48 -3.82 -10.31 16.66
CA TYR A 48 -2.74 -11.17 16.16
C TYR A 48 -1.39 -10.91 16.86
N GLY A 49 -1.31 -9.90 17.73
CA GLY A 49 -0.08 -9.44 18.38
C GLY A 49 0.50 -8.17 17.75
N ASP A 50 1.65 -7.75 18.26
CA ASP A 50 2.39 -6.58 17.77
C ASP A 50 2.97 -6.86 16.39
N PHE A 51 2.29 -6.39 15.33
CA PHE A 51 2.67 -6.63 13.94
C PHE A 51 4.06 -6.10 13.60
N PHE A 52 4.53 -5.05 14.29
CA PHE A 52 5.84 -4.44 14.04
C PHE A 52 6.94 -5.00 14.94
N ASN A 53 6.65 -6.05 15.71
CA ASN A 53 7.67 -6.88 16.34
C ASN A 53 8.22 -7.89 15.31
N TYR A 54 9.30 -7.50 14.64
CA TYR A 54 9.95 -8.30 13.60
C TYR A 54 10.45 -9.68 14.05
N ALA A 55 10.57 -9.93 15.36
CA ALA A 55 10.92 -11.27 15.86
C ALA A 55 9.77 -12.28 15.73
N ILE A 56 8.52 -11.81 15.66
CA ILE A 56 7.31 -12.65 15.57
C ILE A 56 6.47 -12.34 14.33
N GLN A 57 6.82 -11.31 13.56
CA GLN A 57 6.03 -10.82 12.42
C GLN A 57 5.70 -11.92 11.40
N ASP A 58 6.64 -12.80 11.06
CA ASP A 58 6.38 -13.88 10.11
C ASP A 58 5.26 -14.83 10.58
N GLN A 59 5.16 -15.06 11.90
CA GLN A 59 4.10 -15.87 12.49
C GLN A 59 2.76 -15.12 12.45
N ILE A 60 2.75 -13.83 12.77
CA ILE A 60 1.57 -12.95 12.66
C ILE A 60 1.03 -12.95 11.23
N ILE A 61 1.89 -12.75 10.23
CA ILE A 61 1.52 -12.75 8.82
C ILE A 61 0.89 -14.08 8.42
N LYS A 62 1.47 -15.20 8.86
CA LYS A 62 0.95 -16.54 8.59
C LYS A 62 -0.44 -16.75 9.18
N ASP A 63 -0.67 -16.27 10.40
CA ASP A 63 -1.96 -16.42 11.09
C ASP A 63 -3.05 -15.56 10.42
N VAL A 64 -2.74 -14.31 10.06
CA VAL A 64 -3.65 -13.45 9.29
C VAL A 64 -3.97 -14.08 7.94
N TRP A 65 -2.96 -14.59 7.21
CA TRP A 65 -3.16 -15.23 5.91
C TRP A 65 -4.05 -16.47 5.99
N ALA A 66 -3.80 -17.33 6.97
CA ALA A 66 -4.58 -18.55 7.19
C ALA A 66 -6.03 -18.23 7.53
N GLU A 67 -6.26 -17.27 8.42
CA GLU A 67 -7.61 -16.83 8.79
C GLU A 67 -8.32 -16.16 7.60
N ALA A 68 -7.63 -15.28 6.87
CA ALA A 68 -8.15 -14.65 5.66
C ALA A 68 -8.54 -15.66 4.59
N GLY A 69 -7.89 -16.82 4.54
CA GLY A 69 -8.16 -17.84 3.52
C GLY A 69 -7.75 -17.39 2.11
N GLY A 70 -6.71 -16.57 2.03
CA GLY A 70 -6.09 -16.14 0.77
C GLY A 70 -6.32 -14.68 0.40
N VAL A 71 -6.16 -14.40 -0.89
CA VAL A 71 -5.98 -13.06 -1.46
C VAL A 71 -7.25 -12.20 -1.38
N ALA A 72 -8.41 -12.76 -1.72
CA ALA A 72 -9.62 -11.97 -1.99
C ALA A 72 -10.09 -11.13 -0.78
N PRO A 73 -10.16 -11.66 0.46
CA PRO A 73 -10.56 -10.85 1.61
C PRO A 73 -9.56 -9.74 1.96
N LEU A 74 -8.25 -10.00 1.83
CA LEU A 74 -7.22 -8.99 2.09
C LEU A 74 -7.24 -7.88 1.03
N LYS A 75 -7.43 -8.24 -0.24
CA LYS A 75 -7.65 -7.26 -1.32
C LYS A 75 -8.87 -6.39 -1.05
N ALA A 76 -9.97 -6.98 -0.60
CA ALA A 76 -11.19 -6.24 -0.26
C ALA A 76 -10.92 -5.18 0.83
N ILE A 77 -10.06 -5.47 1.80
CA ILE A 77 -9.62 -4.49 2.81
C ILE A 77 -8.79 -3.38 2.16
N VAL A 78 -7.83 -3.73 1.30
CA VAL A 78 -6.96 -2.74 0.62
C VAL A 78 -7.77 -1.75 -0.22
N ILE A 79 -8.77 -2.23 -0.97
CA ILE A 79 -9.60 -1.39 -1.85
C ILE A 79 -10.67 -0.60 -1.12
N ASP A 80 -11.07 -1.00 0.09
CA ASP A 80 -12.07 -0.29 0.88
C ASP A 80 -11.49 0.99 1.47
N GLU A 81 -11.86 2.14 0.89
CA GLU A 81 -11.43 3.45 1.36
C GLU A 81 -11.98 3.83 2.75
N LYS A 82 -13.03 3.15 3.21
CA LYS A 82 -13.61 3.35 4.55
C LYS A 82 -12.93 2.51 5.61
N ALA A 83 -12.16 1.50 5.23
CA ALA A 83 -11.43 0.67 6.19
C ALA A 83 -10.35 1.50 6.90
N PRO A 84 -10.10 1.26 8.20
CA PRO A 84 -9.06 1.97 8.95
C PRO A 84 -7.67 1.84 8.30
N THR A 85 -6.89 2.93 8.29
CA THR A 85 -5.54 2.95 7.70
C THR A 85 -4.65 1.81 8.20
N LYS A 86 -4.75 1.48 9.50
CA LYS A 86 -4.03 0.35 10.10
C LYS A 86 -4.40 -0.98 9.43
N ALA A 87 -5.68 -1.31 9.34
CA ALA A 87 -6.11 -2.55 8.68
C ALA A 87 -5.64 -2.62 7.21
N ARG A 88 -5.76 -1.51 6.48
CA ARG A 88 -5.33 -1.41 5.08
C ARG A 88 -3.82 -1.62 4.93
N LEU A 89 -3.01 -0.98 5.78
CA LEU A 89 -1.56 -1.17 5.80
C LEU A 89 -1.19 -2.62 6.11
N LEU A 90 -1.75 -3.20 7.18
CA LEU A 90 -1.41 -4.56 7.58
C LEU A 90 -1.86 -5.60 6.54
N ALA A 91 -2.99 -5.37 5.87
CA ALA A 91 -3.42 -6.19 4.73
C ALA A 91 -2.42 -6.10 3.56
N CYS A 92 -1.90 -4.90 3.25
CA CYS A 92 -0.83 -4.73 2.27
C CYS A 92 0.43 -5.52 2.67
N GLU A 93 0.88 -5.44 3.92
CA GLU A 93 2.07 -6.16 4.40
C GLU A 93 1.91 -7.69 4.25
N VAL A 94 0.75 -8.23 4.61
CA VAL A 94 0.45 -9.67 4.46
C VAL A 94 0.42 -10.06 2.99
N LEU A 95 -0.19 -9.25 2.12
CA LEU A 95 -0.22 -9.49 0.67
C LEU A 95 1.16 -9.39 0.03
N MET A 96 1.99 -8.41 0.40
CA MET A 96 3.35 -8.26 -0.10
C MET A 96 4.20 -9.50 0.19
N LYS A 97 4.04 -10.10 1.37
CA LYS A 97 4.78 -11.30 1.77
C LYS A 97 4.29 -12.58 1.06
N ASN A 98 2.99 -12.72 0.83
CA ASN A 98 2.39 -13.99 0.36
C ASN A 98 2.02 -13.99 -1.13
N GLU A 99 1.60 -12.86 -1.70
CA GLU A 99 1.09 -12.76 -3.05
C GLU A 99 1.33 -11.36 -3.64
N PHE A 100 2.59 -10.97 -3.82
CA PHE A 100 2.97 -9.64 -4.31
C PHE A 100 2.38 -9.28 -5.69
N THR A 101 1.92 -10.27 -6.46
CA THR A 101 1.28 -10.03 -7.77
C THR A 101 -0.03 -9.27 -7.66
N PHE A 102 -0.62 -9.14 -6.47
CA PHE A 102 -1.80 -8.32 -6.21
C PHE A 102 -1.64 -6.84 -6.66
N LEU A 103 -0.39 -6.35 -6.73
CA LEU A 103 -0.08 -5.00 -7.24
C LEU A 103 -0.43 -4.82 -8.74
N ARG A 104 -0.55 -5.93 -9.50
CA ARG A 104 -0.94 -5.91 -10.91
C ARG A 104 -2.45 -5.91 -11.12
N ASP A 105 -3.21 -6.02 -10.03
CA ASP A 105 -4.66 -6.08 -10.08
C ASP A 105 -5.26 -4.71 -10.36
N GLU A 106 -6.11 -4.63 -11.39
CA GLU A 106 -6.71 -3.37 -11.86
C GLU A 106 -7.59 -2.69 -10.80
N GLU A 107 -8.15 -3.47 -9.88
CA GLU A 107 -8.94 -2.92 -8.79
C GLU A 107 -8.05 -2.35 -7.70
N VAL A 108 -6.88 -2.95 -7.42
CA VAL A 108 -5.99 -2.49 -6.33
C VAL A 108 -5.26 -1.22 -6.73
N LYS A 109 -4.53 -1.27 -7.84
CA LYS A 109 -3.61 -0.24 -8.36
C LYS A 109 -2.48 0.16 -7.40
N ILE A 110 -1.29 0.41 -7.96
CA ILE A 110 -0.08 0.73 -7.20
C ILE A 110 -0.20 2.08 -6.50
N ASP A 111 -0.79 3.08 -7.15
CA ASP A 111 -1.02 4.42 -6.62
C ASP A 111 -1.85 4.40 -5.32
N ARG A 112 -2.89 3.57 -5.26
CA ARG A 112 -3.69 3.38 -4.05
C ARG A 112 -2.87 2.75 -2.93
N VAL A 113 -2.04 1.75 -3.25
CA VAL A 113 -1.16 1.14 -2.25
C VAL A 113 -0.19 2.21 -1.72
N ALA A 114 0.41 3.02 -2.58
CA ALA A 114 1.25 4.13 -2.16
C ALA A 114 0.51 5.13 -1.25
N ALA A 115 -0.76 5.43 -1.55
CA ALA A 115 -1.60 6.28 -0.70
C ALA A 115 -1.83 5.65 0.69
N ILE A 116 -1.95 4.32 0.80
CA ILE A 116 -2.07 3.63 2.10
C ILE A 116 -0.79 3.79 2.92
N TYR A 117 0.39 3.55 2.34
CA TYR A 117 1.66 3.68 3.06
C TYR A 117 1.95 5.13 3.47
N THR A 118 1.71 6.10 2.59
CA THR A 118 1.89 7.53 2.92
C THR A 118 0.92 7.99 3.99
N ASN A 119 -0.35 7.56 3.96
CA ASN A 119 -1.30 7.82 5.05
C ASN A 119 -0.86 7.15 6.36
N ALA A 120 -0.29 5.95 6.30
CA ALA A 120 0.25 5.28 7.48
C ALA A 120 1.43 6.02 8.08
N LEU A 121 2.30 6.60 7.25
CA LEU A 121 3.38 7.47 7.70
C LEU A 121 2.82 8.71 8.37
N VAL A 122 1.87 9.42 7.74
CA VAL A 122 1.27 10.64 8.32
C VAL A 122 0.61 10.36 9.68
N ASN A 123 -0.12 9.25 9.79
CA ASN A 123 -0.88 8.91 10.99
C ASN A 123 -0.05 8.18 12.06
N ASN A 124 1.26 8.00 11.84
CA ASN A 124 2.14 7.22 12.71
C ASN A 124 1.55 5.83 13.04
N THR A 125 1.00 5.14 12.03
CA THR A 125 0.28 3.87 12.21
C THR A 125 1.17 2.77 12.82
N THR A 126 2.49 2.85 12.62
CA THR A 126 3.48 1.95 13.20
C THR A 126 3.79 2.25 14.67
N GLY A 127 3.21 3.32 15.23
CA GLY A 127 3.44 3.81 16.59
C GLY A 127 4.76 4.56 16.78
N MET A 128 5.81 4.14 16.07
CA MET A 128 7.15 4.74 16.13
C MET A 128 7.81 4.78 14.74
N ALA A 129 8.80 5.66 14.61
CA ALA A 129 9.60 5.84 13.39
C ALA A 129 10.50 4.65 13.04
N ASN A 130 10.76 3.73 13.98
CA ASN A 130 11.68 2.60 13.78
C ASN A 130 11.37 1.78 12.51
N SER A 131 10.09 1.55 12.21
CA SER A 131 9.64 0.81 11.03
C SER A 131 9.85 1.57 9.70
N TRP A 132 10.04 2.89 9.77
CA TRP A 132 10.28 3.79 8.63
C TRP A 132 11.78 4.07 8.42
N GLY A 133 12.64 3.46 9.24
CA GLY A 133 14.09 3.54 9.11
C GLY A 133 14.70 4.81 9.65
N PHE A 134 16.02 4.87 9.55
CA PHE A 134 16.87 5.97 10.00
C PHE A 134 17.28 6.95 8.88
N LEU A 135 16.65 6.82 7.71
CA LEU A 135 16.80 7.69 6.56
C LEU A 135 18.26 7.78 6.12
N TYR A 136 18.83 8.97 6.20
CA TYR A 136 20.18 9.27 5.77
C TYR A 136 21.24 8.55 6.62
N GLU A 137 20.92 8.29 7.90
CA GLU A 137 21.79 7.52 8.77
C GLU A 137 21.75 6.05 8.30
N HIS A 138 22.91 5.52 7.95
CA HIS A 138 23.07 4.18 7.35
C HIS A 138 22.30 3.91 6.05
N ARG A 139 21.67 4.93 5.43
CA ARG A 139 20.84 4.78 4.23
C ARG A 139 19.72 3.76 4.43
N ASP A 140 19.02 3.89 5.55
CA ASP A 140 18.04 2.94 6.04
C ASP A 140 16.60 3.40 5.74
N GLU A 141 15.94 2.69 4.82
CA GLU A 141 14.52 2.89 4.51
C GLU A 141 13.58 2.32 5.59
N GLY A 142 14.09 1.43 6.43
CA GLY A 142 13.27 0.59 7.30
C GLY A 142 12.39 -0.40 6.53
N PRO A 143 11.81 -1.36 7.24
CA PRO A 143 10.98 -2.42 6.66
C PRO A 143 9.68 -1.93 6.02
N ILE A 144 9.11 -0.81 6.48
CA ILE A 144 7.89 -0.23 5.88
C ILE A 144 8.24 0.80 4.80
N GLY A 145 9.29 1.61 5.01
CA GLY A 145 9.71 2.59 4.00
C GLY A 145 10.27 1.96 2.73
N ILE A 146 10.89 0.77 2.82
CA ILE A 146 11.37 0.04 1.63
C ILE A 146 10.20 -0.34 0.71
N MET A 147 8.99 -0.56 1.23
CA MET A 147 7.81 -0.80 0.41
C MET A 147 7.49 0.41 -0.47
N LEU A 148 7.49 1.64 0.08
CA LEU A 148 7.31 2.86 -0.71
C LEU A 148 8.34 2.99 -1.83
N VAL A 149 9.61 2.68 -1.54
CA VAL A 149 10.68 2.69 -2.55
C VAL A 149 10.43 1.63 -3.63
N MET A 150 9.97 0.44 -3.25
CA MET A 150 9.66 -0.65 -4.19
C MET A 150 8.48 -0.33 -5.12
N LEU A 151 7.50 0.47 -4.69
CA LEU A 151 6.39 0.91 -5.55
C LEU A 151 6.87 1.87 -6.66
N GLY A 152 8.06 2.46 -6.52
CA GLY A 152 8.72 3.24 -7.56
C GLY A 152 8.01 4.55 -7.89
N GLU A 153 8.07 4.95 -9.17
CA GLU A 153 7.53 6.23 -9.66
C GLU A 153 6.05 6.45 -9.31
N GLU A 154 5.26 5.37 -9.21
CA GLU A 154 3.84 5.44 -8.83
C GLU A 154 3.61 5.93 -7.39
N ALA A 155 4.62 5.84 -6.50
CA ALA A 155 4.53 6.38 -5.15
C ALA A 155 4.85 7.88 -5.05
N ILE A 156 5.53 8.44 -6.05
CA ILE A 156 5.99 9.84 -6.00
C ILE A 156 4.84 10.83 -5.87
N PRO A 157 3.71 10.72 -6.60
CA PRO A 157 2.60 11.67 -6.45
C PRO A 157 2.07 11.76 -5.01
N GLU A 158 2.04 10.64 -4.28
CA GLU A 158 1.62 10.61 -2.88
C GLU A 158 2.70 11.16 -1.94
N LEU A 159 3.97 10.81 -2.17
CA LEU A 159 5.10 11.33 -1.38
C LEU A 159 5.27 12.85 -1.53
N VAL A 160 5.02 13.40 -2.73
CA VAL A 160 5.11 14.85 -2.98
C VAL A 160 4.14 15.63 -2.11
N LYS A 161 2.94 15.10 -1.86
CA LYS A 161 1.94 15.74 -0.98
C LYS A 161 2.44 15.90 0.46
N LEU A 162 3.46 15.14 0.85
CA LEU A 162 4.02 15.13 2.19
C LEU A 162 5.21 16.07 2.37
N LEU A 163 5.73 16.70 1.31
CA LEU A 163 6.93 17.54 1.36
C LEU A 163 6.77 18.85 2.16
N ASP A 164 5.56 19.16 2.60
CA ASP A 164 5.23 20.30 3.48
C ASP A 164 4.77 19.86 4.88
N ASN A 165 4.81 18.56 5.18
CA ASN A 165 4.33 18.04 6.46
C ASN A 165 5.42 18.07 7.55
N GLU A 166 5.25 19.00 8.50
CA GLU A 166 6.19 19.25 9.61
C GLU A 166 6.03 18.27 10.80
N THR A 167 5.14 17.29 10.73
CA THR A 167 4.90 16.35 11.85
C THR A 167 6.17 15.56 12.16
N ILE A 168 6.65 15.64 13.40
CA ILE A 168 7.83 14.93 13.88
C ILE A 168 7.45 13.51 14.31
N HIS A 169 8.19 12.51 13.84
CA HIS A 169 8.09 11.14 14.33
C HIS A 169 9.19 10.83 15.35
N LYS A 170 8.82 10.06 16.37
CA LYS A 170 9.74 9.65 17.43
C LYS A 170 10.18 8.21 17.25
N TYR A 171 11.41 7.95 17.63
CA TYR A 171 11.98 6.62 17.73
C TYR A 171 11.87 6.09 19.15
N HIS A 172 11.74 4.78 19.28
CA HIS A 172 11.73 4.10 20.57
C HIS A 172 12.88 3.10 20.68
N GLY A 173 13.33 2.84 21.92
CA GLY A 173 14.30 1.81 22.23
C GLY A 173 15.70 2.33 22.55
N SER A 174 16.68 1.86 21.78
CA SER A 174 18.12 1.85 22.07
C SER A 174 18.82 3.21 21.88
N LYS A 175 20.17 3.20 21.86
CA LYS A 175 20.99 4.40 21.64
C LYS A 175 20.70 5.07 20.30
N GLU A 176 20.40 4.28 19.28
CA GLU A 176 19.98 4.74 17.96
C GLU A 176 18.75 5.63 18.12
N ALA A 177 17.75 5.23 18.92
CA ALA A 177 16.57 6.05 19.18
C ALA A 177 16.92 7.41 19.81
N THR A 178 17.95 7.50 20.66
CA THR A 178 18.45 8.79 21.18
C THR A 178 19.00 9.67 20.05
N VAL A 179 19.77 9.11 19.13
CA VAL A 179 20.30 9.83 17.96
C VAL A 179 19.14 10.28 17.06
N GLY A 180 18.24 9.38 16.67
CA GLY A 180 17.11 9.69 15.79
C GLY A 180 16.16 10.73 16.39
N ASN A 181 15.89 10.64 17.69
CA ASN A 181 15.11 11.65 18.39
C ASN A 181 15.85 13.00 18.50
N GLY A 182 17.18 12.99 18.48
CA GLY A 182 18.00 14.20 18.38
C GLY A 182 17.84 14.91 17.03
N TYR A 183 17.72 14.15 15.93
CA TYR A 183 17.52 14.70 14.58
C TYR A 183 16.12 15.23 14.32
N GLN A 184 15.13 14.76 15.10
CA GLN A 184 13.72 15.15 14.99
C GLN A 184 13.21 15.06 13.55
N PHE A 185 13.33 13.89 12.92
CA PHE A 185 12.86 13.70 11.55
C PHE A 185 11.35 13.94 11.44
N ARG A 186 10.98 14.72 10.44
CA ARG A 186 9.60 15.08 10.11
C ARG A 186 9.10 14.24 8.95
N VAL A 187 7.79 14.10 8.80
CA VAL A 187 7.15 13.39 7.69
C VAL A 187 7.72 13.84 6.33
N LYS A 188 7.96 15.14 6.12
CA LYS A 188 8.59 15.63 4.89
C LYS A 188 10.04 15.17 4.69
N ASP A 189 10.79 14.94 5.77
CA ASP A 189 12.15 14.39 5.70
C ASP A 189 12.11 12.93 5.20
N PHE A 190 11.17 12.10 5.71
CA PHE A 190 10.93 10.74 5.21
C PHE A 190 10.52 10.76 3.74
N ALA A 191 9.55 11.61 3.38
CA ALA A 191 9.05 11.70 2.01
C ALA A 191 10.15 12.10 1.01
N ALA A 192 10.94 13.13 1.34
CA ALA A 192 12.05 13.56 0.51
C ALA A 192 13.11 12.46 0.34
N TYR A 193 13.44 11.77 1.43
CA TYR A 193 14.37 10.63 1.38
C TYR A 193 13.88 9.54 0.43
N TYR A 194 12.63 9.08 0.56
CA TYR A 194 12.10 8.03 -0.31
C TYR A 194 11.99 8.45 -1.77
N ILE A 195 11.61 9.69 -2.06
CA ILE A 195 11.63 10.22 -3.44
C ILE A 195 13.04 10.17 -4.00
N CYS A 196 14.06 10.60 -3.24
CA CYS A 196 15.44 10.53 -3.69
C CYS A 196 15.88 9.08 -4.00
N ARG A 197 15.47 8.12 -3.15
CA ARG A 197 15.72 6.69 -3.37
C ARG A 197 15.05 6.16 -4.64
N ILE A 198 13.80 6.54 -4.89
CA ILE A 198 13.04 6.14 -6.10
C ILE A 198 13.68 6.74 -7.36
N LYS A 199 13.99 8.03 -7.35
CA LYS A 199 14.62 8.74 -8.50
C LYS A 199 16.10 8.42 -8.68
N ASN A 200 16.68 7.61 -7.79
CA ASN A 200 18.11 7.29 -7.74
C ASN A 200 19.00 8.56 -7.75
N ILE A 201 18.61 9.56 -6.95
CA ILE A 201 19.38 10.78 -6.71
C ILE A 201 19.92 10.78 -5.28
N GLU A 202 21.00 11.52 -5.04
CA GLU A 202 21.62 11.57 -3.72
C GLU A 202 20.71 12.29 -2.72
N ALA A 203 20.36 11.61 -1.62
CA ALA A 203 19.70 12.20 -0.47
C ALA A 203 20.76 12.77 0.48
N VAL A 204 21.04 14.07 0.38
CA VAL A 204 22.06 14.73 1.20
C VAL A 204 21.56 14.88 2.64
N TYR A 205 22.37 14.40 3.59
CA TYR A 205 22.07 14.50 5.01
C TYR A 205 22.38 15.90 5.56
N HIS A 206 21.47 16.44 6.37
CA HIS A 206 21.72 17.60 7.21
C HIS A 206 21.11 17.46 8.61
N GLU A 207 21.87 17.86 9.63
CA GLU A 207 21.46 17.80 11.03
C GLU A 207 20.31 18.78 11.35
N THR A 208 20.37 19.99 10.79
CA THR A 208 19.37 21.04 11.08
C THR A 208 18.18 20.97 10.13
N HIS A 209 16.99 21.31 10.66
CA HIS A 209 15.76 21.41 9.88
C HIS A 209 15.90 22.37 8.71
N ALA A 210 16.47 23.56 8.92
CA ALA A 210 16.62 24.58 7.87
C ALA A 210 17.47 24.10 6.67
N ALA A 211 18.53 23.34 6.92
CA ALA A 211 19.36 22.80 5.86
C ALA A 211 18.63 21.68 5.10
N ARG A 212 17.90 20.79 5.80
CA ARG A 212 17.03 19.79 5.13
C ARG A 212 15.94 20.46 4.30
N ASP A 213 15.33 21.52 4.81
CA ASP A 213 14.29 22.29 4.10
C ASP A 213 14.84 22.87 2.80
N THR A 214 16.08 23.35 2.81
CA THR A 214 16.75 23.82 1.59
C THR A 214 16.90 22.71 0.54
N GLU A 215 17.25 21.48 0.94
CA GLU A 215 17.32 20.34 0.03
C GLU A 215 15.94 19.89 -0.46
N ILE A 216 14.92 19.96 0.40
CA ILE A 216 13.52 19.67 0.02
C ILE A 216 13.03 20.67 -1.03
N GLU A 217 13.34 21.96 -0.90
CA GLU A 217 12.98 22.96 -1.91
C GLU A 217 13.70 22.72 -3.24
N LYS A 218 14.98 22.32 -3.22
CA LYS A 218 15.69 21.90 -4.44
C LYS A 218 15.03 20.68 -5.09
N LEU A 219 14.62 19.70 -4.28
CA LEU A 219 13.92 18.52 -4.73
C LEU A 219 12.58 18.89 -5.40
N LYS A 220 11.78 19.78 -4.80
CA LYS A 220 10.53 20.27 -5.41
C LYS A 220 10.77 20.87 -6.79
N VAL A 221 11.77 21.76 -6.92
CA VAL A 221 12.14 22.37 -8.21
C VAL A 221 12.60 21.32 -9.23
N PHE A 222 13.33 20.29 -8.79
CA PHE A 222 13.74 19.18 -9.66
C PHE A 222 12.52 18.40 -10.17
N LEU A 223 11.58 18.06 -9.29
CA LEU A 223 10.37 17.31 -9.65
C LEU A 223 9.42 18.10 -10.57
N GLU A 224 9.37 19.42 -10.45
CA GLU A 224 8.62 20.26 -11.39
C GLU A 224 9.21 20.24 -12.80
N LYS A 225 10.54 20.15 -12.92
CA LYS A 225 11.23 20.07 -14.22
C LYS A 225 11.09 18.69 -14.85
N ASP A 226 11.14 17.63 -14.06
CA ASP A 226 11.04 16.23 -14.51
C ASP A 226 9.66 15.87 -15.09
N LYS A 227 8.62 16.64 -14.76
CA LYS A 227 7.26 16.48 -15.31
C LYS A 227 7.09 17.04 -16.73
N ASN A 228 8.05 17.84 -17.24
CA ASN A 228 8.01 18.48 -18.55
C ASN A 228 8.94 17.78 -19.55
#